data_AF-A0A5J4P3X6-F1
#
_entry.id   AF-A0A5J4P3X6-F1
#
_cell.length_a   1.000
_cell.length_b   1.000
_cell.length_c   1.000
_cell.angle_alpha   90.00
_cell.angle_beta   90.00
_cell.angle_gamma   90.00
#
_symmetry.space_group_name_H-M   'P 1'
#
loop_
_entity.id
_entity.type
_entity.pdbx_description
1 polymer ?
#
loop_
_entity_poly.entity_id
_entity_poly.type
_entity_poly.pdbx_seq_one_letter_code
_entity_poly.pdbx_strand_id
1 'polypeptide(L)'
;MTFGIEGRCSPFCLLMPLVETDSIKTMEETYEKLRQQEHESSKPLARYADDADLTAHLKSQIHADDPMAQYFAKKEKKKHRHKKKRHKGSASSSDSEADESSRPKYNGPEPPPNRYGIQPGYRWDGVDRSNGFEQKIVDEMTRRRVEREMAQQWAMEDM
;
A
#
# COMPACT_ATOMS: atom_id res chain seq x y z
N MET A 1 -70.23 19.11 20.23
CA MET A 1 -68.99 18.81 20.97
C MET A 1 -68.16 17.83 20.15
N THR A 2 -66.85 18.06 20.17
CA THR A 2 -65.74 17.37 19.50
C THR A 2 -65.63 15.88 19.82
N PHE A 3 -65.04 15.09 18.90
CA PHE A 3 -64.17 13.89 19.03
C PHE A 3 -64.33 13.12 17.70
N GLY A 4 -63.33 12.76 16.90
CA GLY A 4 -61.89 12.68 17.03
C GLY A 4 -61.48 11.62 15.99
N ILE A 5 -60.63 12.00 15.04
CA ILE A 5 -60.29 11.24 13.83
C ILE A 5 -59.45 10.00 14.21
N GLU A 6 -59.97 8.78 14.02
CA GLU A 6 -59.17 7.55 14.04
C GLU A 6 -58.90 7.07 12.60
N GLY A 7 -57.91 7.71 11.96
CA GLY A 7 -57.27 7.20 10.75
C GLY A 7 -55.84 6.80 11.10
N ARG A 8 -55.63 5.53 11.49
CA ARG A 8 -54.28 4.96 11.64
C ARG A 8 -53.62 4.87 10.26
N CYS A 9 -52.93 5.93 9.83
CA CYS A 9 -51.93 5.83 8.78
C CYS A 9 -50.68 5.14 9.37
N SER A 10 -50.36 3.98 8.81
CA SER A 10 -49.18 3.18 9.12
C SER A 10 -47.89 4.00 8.93
N PRO A 11 -46.97 4.06 9.91
CA PRO A 11 -45.68 4.72 9.73
C PRO A 11 -44.70 3.71 9.13
N PHE A 12 -44.98 3.23 7.92
CA PHE A 12 -44.04 2.42 7.15
C PHE A 12 -43.64 3.17 5.87
N CYS A 13 -43.27 4.44 6.04
CA CYS A 13 -42.48 5.15 5.04
C CYS A 13 -41.03 4.67 5.16
N LEU A 14 -40.73 3.62 4.39
CA LEU A 14 -39.47 3.36 3.69
C LEU A 14 -38.24 4.12 4.23
N LEU A 15 -37.69 3.62 5.33
CA LEU A 15 -36.26 3.77 5.58
C LEU A 15 -35.60 2.53 4.96
N MET A 16 -35.36 2.55 3.65
CA MET A 16 -34.49 1.54 3.05
C MET A 16 -33.07 1.84 3.56
N PRO A 17 -32.47 0.95 4.37
CA PRO A 17 -31.09 1.12 4.79
C PRO A 17 -30.21 0.97 3.56
N LEU A 18 -29.38 2.00 3.36
CA LEU A 18 -28.34 2.08 2.34
C LEU A 18 -27.25 1.03 2.66
N VAL A 19 -27.48 -0.23 2.31
CA VAL A 19 -26.57 -1.36 2.59
C VAL A 19 -26.51 -2.30 1.37
N GLU A 20 -25.95 -1.83 0.25
CA GLU A 20 -25.72 -2.68 -0.94
C GLU A 20 -24.36 -2.49 -1.62
N THR A 21 -23.50 -1.57 -1.15
CA THR A 21 -22.24 -1.27 -1.86
C THR A 21 -21.04 -2.10 -1.43
N ASP A 22 -21.10 -2.76 -0.29
CA ASP A 22 -19.95 -3.53 0.23
C ASP A 22 -19.94 -4.98 -0.28
N SER A 23 -21.09 -5.53 -0.67
CA SER A 23 -21.18 -6.85 -1.33
C SER A 23 -20.57 -6.83 -2.73
N ILE A 24 -20.77 -5.76 -3.50
CA ILE A 24 -20.24 -5.63 -4.87
C ILE A 24 -18.70 -5.63 -4.85
N LYS A 25 -18.07 -4.92 -3.91
CA LYS A 25 -16.62 -4.90 -3.75
C LYS A 25 -16.07 -6.29 -3.46
N THR A 26 -16.74 -7.07 -2.60
CA THR A 26 -16.31 -8.45 -2.31
C THR A 26 -16.40 -9.36 -3.53
N MET A 27 -17.39 -9.15 -4.41
CA MET A 27 -17.52 -9.94 -5.65
C MET A 27 -16.46 -9.54 -6.68
N GLU A 28 -16.21 -8.25 -6.88
CA GLU A 28 -15.16 -7.77 -7.79
C GLU A 28 -13.78 -8.27 -7.38
N GLU A 29 -13.43 -8.17 -6.10
CA GLU A 29 -12.16 -8.69 -5.55
C GLU A 29 -12.01 -10.21 -5.75
N THR A 30 -13.10 -10.98 -5.66
CA THR A 30 -13.03 -12.43 -5.91
C THR A 30 -12.80 -12.74 -7.38
N TYR A 31 -13.44 -12.01 -8.31
CA TYR A 31 -13.17 -12.15 -9.74
C TYR A 31 -11.74 -11.73 -10.11
N GLU A 32 -11.21 -10.67 -9.50
CA GLU A 32 -9.81 -10.25 -9.71
C GLU A 32 -8.83 -11.31 -9.23
N LYS A 33 -9.04 -11.88 -8.04
CA LYS A 33 -8.24 -12.98 -7.51
C LYS A 33 -8.30 -14.21 -8.42
N LEU A 34 -9.48 -14.58 -8.92
CA LEU A 34 -9.65 -15.69 -9.87
C LEU A 34 -8.86 -15.44 -11.16
N ARG A 35 -8.95 -14.24 -11.75
CA ARG A 35 -8.18 -13.86 -12.95
C ARG A 35 -6.66 -13.90 -12.71
N GLN A 36 -6.20 -13.42 -11.54
CA GLN A 36 -4.79 -13.49 -11.16
C GLN A 36 -4.33 -14.95 -11.02
N GLN A 37 -5.13 -15.80 -10.37
CA GLN A 37 -4.86 -17.23 -10.23
C GLN A 37 -4.83 -17.96 -11.58
N GLU A 38 -5.74 -17.63 -12.50
CA GLU A 38 -5.72 -18.14 -13.88
C GLU A 38 -4.43 -17.72 -14.59
N HIS A 39 -4.05 -16.44 -14.50
CA HIS A 39 -2.80 -15.93 -15.07
C HIS A 39 -1.58 -16.64 -14.47
N GLU A 40 -1.51 -16.76 -13.14
CA GLU A 40 -0.40 -17.41 -12.43
C GLU A 40 -0.31 -18.91 -12.71
N SER A 41 -1.44 -19.61 -12.75
CA SER A 41 -1.50 -21.04 -13.07
C SER A 41 -1.11 -21.34 -14.52
N SER A 42 -1.33 -20.38 -15.44
CA SER A 42 -0.92 -20.51 -16.84
C SER A 42 0.58 -20.30 -17.06
N LYS A 43 1.30 -19.72 -16.08
CA LYS A 43 2.74 -19.43 -16.21
C LYS A 43 3.59 -20.69 -16.02
N PRO A 44 4.75 -20.77 -16.71
CA PRO A 44 5.73 -21.82 -16.44
C PRO A 44 6.38 -21.63 -15.06
N LEU A 45 6.87 -22.73 -14.46
CA LEU A 45 7.51 -22.72 -13.14
C LEU A 45 8.76 -21.82 -13.07
N ALA A 46 9.56 -21.79 -14.14
CA ALA A 46 10.78 -21.00 -14.21
C ALA A 46 10.56 -19.72 -15.05
N ARG A 47 11.16 -18.61 -14.61
CA ARG A 47 11.17 -17.35 -15.36
C ARG A 47 12.36 -17.32 -16.32
N TYR A 48 12.12 -16.95 -17.57
CA TYR A 48 13.14 -16.82 -18.60
C TYR A 48 13.42 -15.35 -18.94
N ALA A 49 14.49 -15.09 -19.69
CA ALA A 49 14.87 -13.75 -20.12
C ALA A 49 13.79 -13.06 -20.97
N ASP A 50 13.02 -13.84 -21.75
CA ASP A 50 11.99 -13.34 -22.66
C ASP A 50 10.59 -13.21 -22.00
N ASP A 51 10.49 -13.38 -20.68
CA ASP A 51 9.23 -13.27 -19.95
C ASP A 51 8.65 -11.84 -20.05
N ALA A 52 7.42 -11.74 -20.55
CA ALA A 52 6.74 -10.46 -20.77
C ALA A 52 6.46 -9.72 -19.46
N ASP A 53 6.08 -10.45 -18.39
CA ASP A 53 5.77 -9.87 -17.08
C ASP A 53 7.03 -9.32 -16.42
N LEU A 54 8.16 -10.04 -16.53
CA LEU A 54 9.46 -9.57 -16.05
C LEU A 54 9.88 -8.29 -16.78
N THR A 55 9.77 -8.31 -18.11
CA THR A 55 10.14 -7.18 -18.96
C THR A 55 9.28 -5.96 -18.66
N ALA A 56 7.97 -6.14 -18.43
CA ALA A 56 7.07 -5.05 -18.07
C ALA A 56 7.41 -4.44 -16.70
N HIS A 57 7.74 -5.28 -15.71
CA HIS A 57 8.17 -4.82 -14.39
C HIS A 57 9.51 -4.06 -14.44
N LEU A 58 10.51 -4.55 -15.17
CA LEU A 58 11.79 -3.86 -15.31
C LEU A 58 11.63 -2.51 -16.04
N LYS A 59 10.75 -2.44 -17.05
CA LYS A 59 10.44 -1.18 -17.76
C LYS A 59 9.73 -0.14 -16.90
N SER A 60 9.03 -0.54 -15.83
CA SER A 60 8.33 0.39 -14.95
C SER A 60 9.26 1.02 -13.90
N GLN A 61 10.41 0.40 -13.62
CA GLN A 61 11.40 0.92 -12.67
C GLN A 61 12.12 2.15 -13.23
N ILE A 62 11.89 3.30 -12.61
CA ILE A 62 12.58 4.55 -12.96
C ILE A 62 13.88 4.62 -12.16
N HIS A 63 15.00 4.73 -12.88
CA HIS A 63 16.33 4.87 -12.28
C HIS A 63 16.64 6.35 -12.02
N ALA A 64 17.30 6.64 -10.89
CA ALA A 64 17.60 8.02 -10.49
C ALA A 64 18.65 8.68 -11.39
N ASP A 65 19.57 7.89 -11.96
CA ASP A 65 20.70 8.38 -12.76
C ASP A 65 20.34 8.69 -14.23
N ASP A 66 19.11 8.35 -14.66
CA ASP A 66 18.64 8.65 -16.01
C ASP A 66 18.18 10.12 -16.13
N PRO A 67 18.71 10.93 -17.07
CA PRO A 67 18.24 12.30 -17.30
C PRO A 67 16.72 12.39 -17.57
N MET A 68 16.09 11.34 -18.11
CA MET A 68 14.66 11.30 -18.38
C MET A 68 13.79 11.05 -17.12
N ALA A 69 14.38 10.63 -16.00
CA ALA A 69 13.66 10.36 -14.75
C ALA A 69 12.84 11.57 -14.26
N GLN A 70 13.38 12.78 -14.43
CA GLN A 70 12.69 14.02 -14.07
C GLN A 70 11.39 14.23 -14.87
N TYR A 71 11.38 13.84 -16.14
CA TYR A 71 10.20 13.94 -16.99
C TYR A 71 9.10 12.98 -16.53
N PHE A 72 9.45 11.73 -16.24
CA PHE A 72 8.50 10.75 -15.71
C PHE A 72 7.93 11.16 -14.35
N ALA A 73 8.77 11.65 -13.42
CA ALA A 73 8.30 12.17 -12.14
C ALA A 73 7.29 13.32 -12.30
N LYS A 74 7.54 14.25 -13.23
CA LYS A 74 6.59 15.34 -13.56
C LYS A 74 5.30 14.80 -14.17
N LYS A 75 5.39 13.77 -15.02
CA LYS A 75 4.23 13.11 -15.66
C LYS A 75 3.36 12.41 -14.62
N GLU A 76 3.94 11.65 -13.71
CA GLU A 76 3.21 10.95 -12.64
C GLU A 76 2.55 11.92 -11.67
N LYS A 77 3.23 13.00 -11.25
CA LYS A 77 2.63 14.08 -10.44
C LYS A 77 1.41 14.71 -11.13
N LYS A 78 1.47 14.95 -12.44
CA LYS A 78 0.34 15.47 -13.23
C LYS A 78 -0.82 14.47 -13.29
N LYS A 79 -0.55 13.19 -13.52
CA LYS A 79 -1.57 12.12 -13.52
C LYS A 79 -2.27 12.00 -12.16
N HIS A 80 -1.50 11.96 -11.07
CA HIS A 80 -2.04 11.87 -9.70
C HIS A 80 -2.94 13.08 -9.37
N ARG A 81 -2.54 14.29 -9.78
CA ARG A 81 -3.37 15.49 -9.65
C ARG A 81 -4.68 15.40 -10.44
N HIS A 82 -4.64 14.85 -11.66
CA HIS A 82 -5.83 14.64 -12.48
C HIS A 82 -6.78 13.60 -11.86
N LYS A 83 -6.24 12.46 -11.36
CA LYS A 83 -7.02 11.45 -10.63
C LYS A 83 -7.67 12.04 -9.38
N LYS A 84 -6.94 12.83 -8.58
CA LYS A 84 -7.46 13.52 -7.39
C LYS A 84 -8.59 14.52 -7.72
N LYS A 85 -8.51 15.24 -8.85
CA LYS A 85 -9.60 16.13 -9.30
C LYS A 85 -10.86 15.37 -9.69
N ARG A 86 -10.73 14.22 -10.36
CA ARG A 86 -11.86 13.37 -10.76
C ARG A 86 -12.58 12.77 -9.54
N HIS A 87 -11.84 12.27 -8.56
CA HIS A 87 -12.42 11.70 -7.32
C HIS A 87 -12.91 12.74 -6.30
N LYS A 88 -12.63 14.04 -6.46
CA LYS A 88 -13.13 15.10 -5.56
C LYS A 88 -14.64 15.36 -5.73
N GLY A 89 -15.26 14.89 -6.83
CA GLY A 89 -16.68 15.02 -7.12
C GLY A 89 -17.55 13.80 -6.81
N SER A 90 -16.95 12.66 -6.44
CA SER A 90 -17.66 11.42 -6.07
C SER A 90 -17.11 10.90 -4.75
N ALA A 91 -17.82 11.14 -3.64
CA ALA A 91 -17.43 10.71 -2.30
C ALA A 91 -17.56 9.19 -2.05
N SER A 92 -17.79 8.40 -3.11
CA SER A 92 -17.97 6.95 -3.06
C SER A 92 -17.47 6.30 -4.36
N SER A 93 -16.95 5.08 -4.22
CA SER A 93 -16.46 4.12 -5.25
C SER A 93 -15.12 4.48 -5.92
N SER A 94 -14.00 3.78 -5.66
CA SER A 94 -13.64 2.36 -5.88
C SER A 94 -12.57 2.32 -6.97
N ASP A 95 -11.33 2.03 -6.58
CA ASP A 95 -10.30 1.46 -7.45
C ASP A 95 -9.39 0.67 -6.50
N SER A 96 -9.51 -0.65 -6.56
CA SER A 96 -8.82 -1.69 -5.79
C SER A 96 -7.33 -1.81 -6.15
N GLU A 97 -6.59 -0.70 -6.18
CA GLU A 97 -5.12 -0.66 -6.10
C GLU A 97 -4.67 0.65 -5.40
N ALA A 98 -5.56 1.18 -4.55
CA ALA A 98 -5.42 2.50 -3.93
C ALA A 98 -6.05 2.60 -2.53
N ASP A 99 -6.15 1.49 -1.78
CA ASP A 99 -6.47 1.58 -0.32
C ASP A 99 -5.30 2.13 0.51
N GLU A 100 -4.16 2.42 -0.12
CA GLU A 100 -3.09 3.25 0.46
C GLU A 100 -3.39 4.76 0.39
N SER A 101 -4.38 5.18 -0.39
CA SER A 101 -4.75 6.60 -0.55
C SER A 101 -5.95 7.03 0.30
N SER A 102 -6.76 6.07 0.74
CA SER A 102 -7.94 6.30 1.59
C SER A 102 -7.52 6.45 3.05
N ARG A 103 -6.55 5.64 3.51
CA ARG A 103 -6.06 5.63 4.87
C ARG A 103 -5.01 6.73 5.03
N PRO A 104 -5.18 7.64 6.00
CA PRO A 104 -4.16 8.64 6.26
C PRO A 104 -2.83 7.95 6.60
N LYS A 105 -1.73 8.48 6.05
CA LYS A 105 -0.37 8.06 6.39
C LYS A 105 0.21 8.98 7.45
N TYR A 106 1.20 8.49 8.17
CA TYR A 106 1.97 9.31 9.09
C TYR A 106 2.75 10.38 8.31
N ASN A 107 2.65 11.65 8.74
CA ASN A 107 3.25 12.81 8.09
C ASN A 107 4.36 13.49 8.94
N GLY A 108 4.81 12.82 10.01
CA GLY A 108 5.79 13.38 10.93
C GLY A 108 7.25 13.05 10.57
N PRO A 109 8.21 13.33 11.47
CA PRO A 109 9.63 13.00 11.28
C PRO A 109 9.84 11.50 11.09
N GLU A 110 10.88 11.12 10.36
CA GLU A 110 11.16 9.72 10.04
C GLU A 110 11.24 8.85 11.32
N PRO A 111 10.49 7.73 11.35
CA PRO A 111 10.51 6.83 12.50
C PRO A 111 11.88 6.17 12.67
N PRO A 112 12.25 5.77 13.91
CA PRO A 112 13.38 4.88 14.09
C PRO A 112 13.17 3.57 13.30
N PRO A 113 14.23 3.01 12.70
CA PRO A 113 14.11 1.84 11.86
C PRO A 113 13.67 0.61 12.69
N ASN A 114 12.68 -0.11 12.18
CA ASN A 114 12.17 -1.35 12.75
C ASN A 114 12.57 -2.54 11.86
N ARG A 115 12.95 -3.67 12.46
CA ARG A 115 13.25 -4.94 11.77
C ARG A 115 12.18 -5.38 10.77
N TYR A 116 10.91 -5.08 11.03
CA TYR A 116 9.80 -5.53 10.20
C TYR A 116 9.41 -4.54 9.09
N GLY A 117 10.05 -3.37 8.97
CA GLY A 117 9.72 -2.38 7.94
C GLY A 117 8.27 -1.82 8.03
N ILE A 118 7.60 -2.02 9.16
CA ILE A 118 6.22 -1.56 9.38
C ILE A 118 6.24 -0.05 9.60
N GLN A 119 5.46 0.69 8.81
CA GLN A 119 5.30 2.13 8.99
C GLN A 119 4.46 2.44 10.24
N PRO A 120 4.76 3.54 10.95
CA PRO A 120 3.95 3.97 12.08
C PRO A 120 2.53 4.33 11.63
N GLY A 121 1.58 4.18 12.56
CA GLY A 121 0.21 4.60 12.32
C GLY A 121 0.09 6.12 12.14
N TYR A 122 -0.96 6.56 11.46
CA TYR A 122 -1.17 7.98 11.11
C TYR A 122 -1.23 8.95 12.29
N ARG A 123 -1.58 8.45 13.49
CA ARG A 123 -1.70 9.22 14.74
C ARG A 123 -0.45 9.18 15.60
N TRP A 124 0.62 8.52 15.13
CA TRP A 124 1.85 8.46 15.89
C TRP A 124 2.43 9.87 16.02
N ASP A 125 2.99 10.17 17.18
CA ASP A 125 3.44 11.50 17.60
C ASP A 125 4.91 11.77 17.22
N GLY A 126 5.59 10.79 16.63
CA GLY A 126 7.01 10.88 16.27
C GLY A 126 7.98 10.73 17.45
N VAL A 127 7.49 10.78 18.69
CA VAL A 127 8.31 10.57 19.90
C VAL A 127 8.54 9.07 20.14
N ASP A 128 9.80 8.67 20.15
CA ASP A 128 10.22 7.32 20.51
C ASP A 128 10.03 7.08 22.03
N ARG A 129 9.24 6.06 22.36
CA ARG A 129 8.94 5.61 23.74
C ARG A 129 9.42 4.18 23.98
N SER A 130 10.37 3.70 23.19
CA SER A 130 10.91 2.35 23.28
C SER A 130 12.01 2.20 24.33
N ASN A 131 12.41 0.96 24.61
CA ASN A 131 13.55 0.62 25.48
C ASN A 131 14.90 0.64 24.70
N GLY A 132 14.93 1.15 23.46
CA GLY A 132 16.11 1.12 22.60
C GLY A 132 16.55 -0.28 22.14
N PHE A 133 15.68 -1.29 22.25
CA PHE A 133 15.97 -2.67 21.85
C PHE A 133 16.26 -2.80 20.35
N GLU A 134 15.45 -2.15 19.51
CA GLU A 134 15.61 -2.18 18.05
C GLU A 134 16.94 -1.54 17.62
N GLN A 135 17.33 -0.43 18.25
CA GLN A 135 18.63 0.21 18.01
C GLN A 135 19.79 -0.73 18.34
N LYS A 136 19.77 -1.33 19.54
CA LYS A 136 20.80 -2.30 19.97
C LYS A 136 20.91 -3.51 19.02
N ILE A 137 19.79 -4.00 18.49
CA ILE A 137 19.80 -5.09 17.53
C ILE A 137 20.52 -4.67 16.24
N VAL A 138 20.19 -3.50 15.70
CA VAL A 138 20.81 -3.00 14.46
C VAL A 138 22.31 -2.80 14.66
N ASP A 139 22.71 -2.24 15.81
CA ASP A 139 24.12 -2.05 16.17
C ASP A 139 24.86 -3.39 16.28
N GLU A 140 24.26 -4.39 16.93
CA GLU A 140 24.86 -5.72 17.07
C GLU A 140 24.96 -6.44 15.71
N MET A 141 23.95 -6.32 14.84
CA MET A 141 23.97 -6.89 13.49
C MET A 141 25.06 -6.25 12.62
N THR A 142 25.21 -4.93 12.68
CA THR A 142 26.25 -4.21 11.94
C THR A 142 27.64 -4.56 12.47
N ARG A 143 27.81 -4.59 13.80
CA ARG A 143 29.06 -5.04 14.45
C ARG A 143 29.48 -6.42 13.98
N ARG A 144 28.59 -7.41 14.06
CA ARG A 144 28.89 -8.80 13.63
C ARG A 144 29.23 -8.90 12.15
N ARG A 145 28.59 -8.09 11.30
CA ARG A 145 28.90 -8.03 9.87
C ARG A 145 30.31 -7.48 9.65
N VAL A 146 30.64 -6.38 10.30
CA VAL A 146 31.96 -5.73 10.21
C VAL A 146 33.06 -6.66 10.73
N GLU A 147 32.86 -7.31 11.89
CA GLU A 147 33.82 -8.27 12.45
C GLU A 147 34.06 -9.46 11.48
N ARG A 148 33.01 -9.96 10.83
CA ARG A 148 33.14 -11.04 9.83
C ARG A 148 33.94 -10.59 8.60
N GLU A 149 33.67 -9.38 8.09
CA GLU A 149 34.38 -8.82 6.94
C GLU A 149 35.85 -8.57 7.27
N MET A 150 36.15 -8.03 8.46
CA MET A 150 37.53 -7.87 8.96
C MET A 150 38.25 -9.21 9.10
N ALA A 151 37.60 -10.22 9.71
CA ALA A 151 38.17 -11.55 9.86
C ALA A 151 38.44 -12.20 8.49
N GLN A 152 37.56 -12.00 7.51
CA GLN A 152 37.76 -12.47 6.15
C GLN A 152 38.96 -11.79 5.47
N GLN A 153 39.08 -10.46 5.62
CA GLN A 153 40.22 -9.71 5.08
C GLN A 153 41.54 -10.19 5.69
N TRP A 154 41.60 -10.37 7.01
CA TRP A 154 42.78 -10.92 7.69
C TRP A 154 43.11 -12.35 7.27
N ALA A 155 42.10 -13.20 7.06
CA ALA A 155 42.32 -14.57 6.60
C ALA A 155 42.84 -14.66 5.16
N MET A 156 42.57 -13.66 4.33
CA MET A 156 42.99 -13.60 2.93
C MET A 156 44.37 -12.94 2.75
N GLU A 157 44.90 -12.22 3.74
CA GLU A 157 46.13 -11.42 3.61
C GLU A 157 47.41 -12.26 3.48
N ASP A 158 47.40 -13.51 3.95
CA ASP A 158 48.55 -14.43 3.97
C ASP A 158 48.45 -15.61 2.98
N MET A 159 47.48 -15.55 2.03
CA MET A 159 47.25 -16.54 0.97
C MET A 159 47.51 -15.95 -0.41
#